data_AF-A0A8P4GEG8-F1
#
_entry.id   AF-A0A8P4GEG8-F1
#
_cell.length_a   1.000
_cell.length_b   1.000
_cell.length_c   1.000
_cell.angle_alpha   90.00
_cell.angle_beta   90.00
_cell.angle_gamma   90.00
#
_symmetry.space_group_name_H-M   'P 1'
#
loop_
_entity.id
_entity.type
_entity.pdbx_description
1 polymer ?
#
loop_
_entity_poly.entity_id
_entity_poly.type
_entity_poly.pdbx_seq_one_letter_code
_entity_poly.pdbx_strand_id
1 'polypeptide(L)'
;MASLKDLLEWCRVACACYPNVDIKNMSTSFRDGLAFCALIHKHRPDLIDFSSLSKDNVYQNNKLAFEIAETKLGIPALLDPNDMVCTKAPDCLRLHAMVKESCCYYYDRYCNCDVIHN
;
A
#
# COMPACT_ATOMS: atom_id res chain seq x y z
N MET A 1 4.11 -16.08 -11.56
CA MET A 1 3.13 -14.99 -11.34
C MET A 1 2.77 -15.00 -9.86
N ALA A 2 3.08 -13.94 -9.11
CA ALA A 2 2.67 -13.85 -7.70
C ALA A 2 1.15 -13.95 -7.60
N SER A 3 0.66 -14.85 -6.75
CA SER A 3 -0.77 -15.04 -6.52
C SER A 3 -1.31 -13.92 -5.62
N LEU A 4 -2.64 -13.73 -5.60
CA LEU A 4 -3.27 -12.74 -4.70
C LEU A 4 -2.93 -13.01 -3.22
N LYS A 5 -2.74 -14.28 -2.86
CA LYS A 5 -2.36 -14.68 -1.51
C LYS A 5 -0.94 -14.24 -1.16
N ASP A 6 0.01 -14.40 -2.09
CA ASP A 6 1.40 -13.98 -1.88
C ASP A 6 1.48 -12.45 -1.70
N LEU A 7 0.72 -11.70 -2.50
CA LEU A 7 0.66 -10.24 -2.39
C LEU A 7 0.05 -9.81 -1.05
N LEU A 8 -1.01 -10.50 -0.61
CA LEU A 8 -1.65 -10.23 0.68
C LEU A 8 -0.68 -10.49 1.83
N GLU A 9 0.04 -11.60 1.78
CA GLU A 9 1.04 -11.93 2.80
C GLU A 9 2.19 -10.93 2.81
N TRP A 10 2.67 -10.52 1.64
CA TRP A 10 3.69 -9.48 1.55
C TRP A 10 3.22 -8.18 2.20
N CYS A 11 1.98 -7.74 1.94
CA CYS A 11 1.42 -6.57 2.59
C CYS A 11 1.31 -6.75 4.12
N ARG A 12 0.91 -7.93 4.60
CA ARG A 12 0.84 -8.23 6.03
C ARG A 12 2.22 -8.11 6.68
N VAL A 13 3.24 -8.75 6.12
CA VAL A 13 4.62 -8.70 6.62
C VAL A 13 5.19 -7.28 6.49
N ALA A 14 4.86 -6.56 5.42
CA ALA A 14 5.25 -5.18 5.23
C ALA A 14 4.69 -4.29 6.36
N CYS A 15 3.40 -4.42 6.65
CA CYS A 15 2.70 -3.59 7.61
C CYS A 15 2.71 -4.12 9.06
N ALA A 16 3.30 -5.29 9.34
CA ALA A 16 3.29 -5.92 10.67
C ALA A 16 3.90 -5.06 11.79
N CYS A 17 4.84 -4.17 11.45
CA CYS A 17 5.47 -3.26 12.42
C CYS A 17 4.69 -1.95 12.64
N TYR A 18 3.55 -1.74 11.97
CA TYR A 18 2.79 -0.51 12.05
C TYR A 18 1.61 -0.65 13.01
N PRO A 19 1.56 0.16 14.07
CA PRO A 19 0.42 0.15 14.99
C PRO A 19 -0.84 0.60 14.25
N ASN A 20 -1.97 -0.02 14.57
CA ASN A 20 -3.28 0.26 13.96
C ASN A 20 -3.41 -0.10 12.47
N VAL A 21 -2.49 -0.88 11.91
CA VAL A 21 -2.60 -1.44 10.55
C VAL A 21 -2.73 -2.95 10.65
N ASP A 22 -3.92 -3.48 10.34
CA ASP A 22 -4.19 -4.92 10.32
C ASP A 22 -4.74 -5.34 8.95
N ILE A 23 -3.87 -5.96 8.15
CA ILE A 23 -4.21 -6.38 6.79
C ILE A 23 -4.80 -7.79 6.84
N LYS A 24 -6.12 -7.87 6.73
CA LYS A 24 -6.86 -9.15 6.68
C LYS A 24 -7.26 -9.51 5.25
N ASN A 25 -7.62 -8.52 4.44
CA ASN A 25 -8.09 -8.71 3.08
C ASN A 25 -7.60 -7.59 2.17
N MET A 26 -7.44 -7.87 0.88
CA MET A 26 -7.22 -6.86 -0.17
C MET A 26 -8.52 -6.14 -0.53
N SER A 27 -9.15 -5.50 0.45
CA SER A 27 -10.36 -4.69 0.25
C SER A 27 -10.51 -3.71 1.41
N THR A 28 -11.30 -4.07 2.43
CA THR A 28 -11.61 -3.19 3.56
C THR A 28 -10.40 -2.84 4.40
N SER A 29 -9.39 -3.71 4.51
CA SER A 29 -8.16 -3.40 5.27
C SER A 29 -7.30 -2.30 4.65
N PHE A 30 -7.52 -1.98 3.37
CA PHE A 30 -6.84 -0.86 2.69
C PHE A 30 -7.70 0.39 2.66
N ARG A 31 -8.96 0.29 3.11
CA ARG A 31 -9.92 1.39 3.02
C ARG A 31 -9.44 2.61 3.77
N ASP A 32 -8.97 2.45 5.00
CA ASP A 32 -8.58 3.54 5.89
C ASP A 32 -7.32 4.30 5.40
N GLY A 33 -6.69 3.87 4.29
CA GLY A 33 -5.52 4.49 3.69
C GLY A 33 -4.20 4.21 4.43
N LEU A 34 -4.27 3.84 5.71
CA LEU A 34 -3.10 3.55 6.55
C LEU A 34 -2.24 2.41 5.99
N ALA A 35 -2.84 1.40 5.35
CA ALA A 35 -2.09 0.32 4.72
C ALA A 35 -1.17 0.85 3.60
N PHE A 36 -1.64 1.76 2.75
CA PHE A 36 -0.80 2.36 1.71
C PHE A 36 0.27 3.28 2.30
N CYS A 37 -0.12 4.11 3.28
CA CYS A 37 0.84 4.96 3.97
C CYS A 37 1.95 4.14 4.63
N ALA A 38 1.63 3.00 5.26
CA ALA A 38 2.61 2.11 5.88
C ALA A 38 3.55 1.48 4.85
N LEU A 39 3.02 1.02 3.69
CA LEU A 39 3.82 0.46 2.61
C LEU A 39 4.85 1.46 2.07
N ILE A 40 4.43 2.72 1.86
CA ILE A 40 5.30 3.80 1.39
C ILE A 40 6.30 4.20 2.49
N HIS A 41 5.83 4.41 3.72
CA HIS A 41 6.68 4.77 4.86
C HIS A 41 7.75 3.72 5.15
N LYS A 42 7.46 2.42 4.95
CA LYS A 42 8.43 1.33 5.14
C LYS A 42 9.65 1.47 4.24
N HIS A 43 9.46 2.01 3.04
CA HIS A 43 10.54 2.18 2.06
C HIS A 43 11.17 3.58 2.13
N ARG A 44 10.34 4.60 2.38
CA ARG A 44 10.75 5.99 2.44
C ARG A 44 10.04 6.68 3.62
N PRO A 45 10.56 6.50 4.83
CA PRO A 45 9.94 7.09 6.02
C PRO A 45 9.91 8.62 5.95
N ASP A 46 10.86 9.24 5.26
CA ASP A 46 10.93 10.69 5.06
C ASP A 46 9.75 11.29 4.27
N LEU A 47 8.97 10.47 3.57
CA LEU A 47 7.88 10.96 2.71
C LEU A 47 6.54 11.09 3.43
N ILE A 48 6.33 10.33 4.51
CA ILE A 48 5.04 10.27 5.20
C ILE A 48 5.28 10.34 6.71
N ASP A 49 4.67 11.29 7.39
CA ASP A 49 4.67 11.25 8.85
C ASP A 49 3.58 10.28 9.34
N PHE A 50 3.93 9.00 9.51
CA PHE A 50 2.95 7.96 9.87
C PHE A 50 2.35 8.18 11.27
N SER A 51 3.13 8.76 12.19
CA SER A 51 2.72 9.00 13.58
C SER A 51 1.55 9.99 13.70
N SER A 52 1.41 10.93 12.76
CA SER A 52 0.30 11.89 12.71
C SER A 52 -0.96 11.34 12.03
N LEU A 53 -0.87 10.18 11.35
CA LEU A 53 -2.01 9.60 10.64
C LEU A 53 -3.01 8.93 11.60
N SER A 54 -4.29 9.05 11.27
CA SER A 54 -5.38 8.41 12.01
C SER A 54 -6.33 7.69 11.07
N LYS A 55 -6.86 6.54 11.49
CA LYS A 55 -7.82 5.72 10.73
C LYS A 55 -9.11 6.47 10.38
N ASP A 56 -9.50 7.46 11.19
CA ASP A 56 -10.69 8.29 10.95
C ASP A 56 -10.53 9.19 9.71
N ASN A 57 -9.29 9.50 9.32
CA ASN A 57 -8.97 10.39 8.19
C ASN A 57 -8.83 9.61 6.87
N VAL A 58 -9.80 8.75 6.57
CA VAL A 58 -9.81 7.86 5.39
C VAL A 58 -9.45 8.61 4.10
N TYR A 59 -10.14 9.71 3.81
CA TYR A 59 -9.92 10.50 2.59
C TYR A 59 -8.48 11.02 2.50
N GLN A 60 -8.01 11.67 3.57
CA GLN A 60 -6.71 12.33 3.58
C GLN A 60 -5.57 11.31 3.50
N ASN A 61 -5.68 10.18 4.20
CA ASN A 61 -4.68 9.12 4.17
C ASN A 61 -4.53 8.55 2.76
N ASN A 62 -5.64 8.21 2.10
CA ASN A 62 -5.62 7.68 0.74
C ASN A 62 -5.09 8.72 -0.25
N LYS A 63 -5.57 9.96 -0.18
CA LYS A 63 -5.11 11.05 -1.04
C LYS A 63 -3.60 11.26 -0.93
N LEU A 64 -3.08 11.35 0.29
CA LEU A 64 -1.66 11.52 0.56
C LEU A 64 -0.84 10.36 0.00
N ALA A 65 -1.27 9.11 0.25
CA ALA A 65 -0.58 7.93 -0.24
C ALA A 65 -0.52 7.89 -1.77
N PHE A 66 -1.63 8.19 -2.44
CA PHE A 66 -1.72 8.18 -3.90
C PHE A 66 -0.88 9.29 -4.54
N GLU A 67 -0.97 10.52 -4.02
CA GLU A 67 -0.15 11.65 -4.50
C GLU A 67 1.34 11.36 -4.35
N ILE A 68 1.77 10.79 -3.23
CA ILE A 68 3.18 10.43 -3.01
C ILE A 68 3.59 9.28 -3.92
N ALA A 69 2.75 8.26 -4.09
CA ALA A 69 3.03 7.13 -4.96
C ALA A 69 3.24 7.58 -6.42
N GLU A 70 2.39 8.47 -6.93
CA GLU A 70 2.51 9.00 -8.28
C GLU A 70 3.73 9.91 -8.43
N THR A 71 3.87 10.90 -7.55
CA THR A 71 4.89 11.96 -7.72
C THR A 71 6.29 11.53 -7.32
N LYS A 72 6.43 10.62 -6.34
CA LYS A 72 7.74 10.21 -5.81
C LYS A 72 8.16 8.83 -6.27
N LEU A 73 7.21 7.91 -6.48
CA LEU A 73 7.50 6.53 -6.87
C LEU A 73 7.18 6.27 -8.35
N GLY A 74 6.42 7.14 -9.01
CA GLY A 74 5.99 6.94 -10.39
C GLY A 74 4.95 5.83 -10.56
N ILE A 75 4.27 5.43 -9.47
CA ILE A 75 3.22 4.42 -9.50
C ILE A 75 1.90 5.13 -9.77
N PRO A 76 1.21 4.86 -10.90
CA PRO A 76 -0.04 5.54 -11.24
C PRO A 76 -1.13 5.24 -10.20
N ALA A 77 -1.81 6.27 -9.73
CA ALA A 77 -2.93 6.11 -8.80
C ALA A 77 -4.16 5.64 -9.59
N LEU A 78 -4.45 4.35 -9.52
CA LEU A 78 -5.60 3.75 -10.19
C LEU A 78 -6.90 3.86 -9.38
N LEU A 79 -6.82 4.42 -8.17
CA LEU A 79 -7.90 4.56 -7.19
C LEU A 79 -8.17 6.03 -6.90
N ASP A 80 -9.44 6.41 -6.77
CA ASP A 80 -9.82 7.74 -6.32
C ASP A 80 -10.05 7.74 -4.79
N PRO A 81 -9.48 8.69 -4.04
CA PRO A 81 -9.65 8.74 -2.59
C PRO A 81 -11.10 9.00 -2.16
N ASN A 82 -11.95 9.64 -2.98
CA ASN A 82 -13.38 9.78 -2.68
C ASN A 82 -14.11 8.43 -2.80
N ASP A 83 -13.74 7.59 -3.77
CA ASP A 83 -14.37 6.28 -3.95
C ASP A 83 -14.09 5.36 -2.75
N MET A 84 -12.86 5.43 -2.21
CA MET A 84 -12.46 4.70 -1.00
C MET A 84 -13.31 5.08 0.23
N VAL A 85 -13.78 6.33 0.30
CA VAL A 85 -14.64 6.82 1.39
C VAL A 85 -16.09 6.41 1.15
N CYS A 86 -16.58 6.64 -0.07
CA CYS A 86 -17.99 6.47 -0.42
C CYS A 86 -18.40 4.99 -0.51
N THR A 87 -17.49 4.13 -0.97
CA THR A 87 -17.78 2.72 -1.24
C THR A 87 -17.32 1.84 -0.07
N LYS A 88 -18.20 0.95 0.43
CA LYS A 88 -17.83 -0.01 1.49
C LYS A 88 -16.84 -1.09 1.02
N ALA A 89 -16.81 -1.35 -0.29
CA ALA A 89 -15.90 -2.27 -0.94
C ALA A 89 -15.29 -1.56 -2.14
N PRO A 90 -14.08 -1.00 -2.03
CA PRO A 90 -13.42 -0.37 -3.17
C PRO A 90 -13.17 -1.41 -4.27
N ASP A 91 -13.07 -0.95 -5.52
CA ASP A 91 -12.82 -1.80 -6.69
C ASP A 91 -11.59 -2.70 -6.47
N CYS A 92 -11.83 -3.95 -6.07
CA CYS A 92 -10.79 -4.86 -5.63
C CYS A 92 -9.75 -5.11 -6.73
N LEU A 93 -10.16 -5.05 -8.01
CA LEU A 93 -9.28 -5.18 -9.17
C LEU A 93 -8.27 -4.03 -9.29
N ARG A 94 -8.70 -2.78 -9.07
CA ARG A 94 -7.82 -1.60 -9.12
C ARG A 94 -6.87 -1.58 -7.95
N LEU A 95 -7.37 -1.96 -6.77
CA LEU A 95 -6.56 -2.14 -5.57
C LEU A 95 -5.47 -3.19 -5.80
N HIS A 96 -5.82 -4.36 -6.33
CA HIS A 96 -4.85 -5.41 -6.64
C HIS A 96 -3.81 -4.93 -7.65
N ALA A 97 -4.23 -4.22 -8.71
CA ALA A 97 -3.31 -3.68 -9.71
C ALA A 97 -2.34 -2.68 -9.08
N MET A 98 -2.83 -1.72 -8.30
CA MET A 98 -1.97 -0.70 -7.67
C MET A 98 -0.99 -1.30 -6.65
N VAL A 99 -1.46 -2.21 -5.80
CA VAL A 99 -0.60 -2.91 -4.84
C VAL A 99 0.39 -3.80 -5.55
N LYS A 100 0.01 -4.42 -6.68
CA LYS A 100 0.93 -5.23 -7.48
C LYS A 100 2.00 -4.38 -8.17
N GLU A 101 1.66 -3.22 -8.72
CA GLU A 101 2.64 -2.29 -9.29
C GLU A 101 3.58 -1.76 -8.20
N SER A 102 3.03 -1.42 -7.04
CA SER A 102 3.84 -1.04 -5.88
C SER A 102 4.77 -2.18 -5.45
N CYS A 103 4.25 -3.41 -5.37
CA CYS A 103 5.05 -4.58 -5.06
C CYS A 103 6.12 -4.82 -6.13
N CYS A 104 5.82 -4.76 -7.43
CA CYS A 104 6.81 -4.92 -8.51
C CYS A 104 7.89 -3.83 -8.45
N TYR A 105 7.50 -2.57 -8.24
CA TYR A 105 8.42 -1.45 -8.04
C TYR A 105 9.38 -1.70 -6.88
N TYR A 106 8.90 -2.30 -5.80
CA TYR A 106 9.73 -2.64 -4.65
C TYR A 106 10.48 -3.98 -4.79
N TYR A 107 9.90 -4.97 -5.47
CA TYR A 107 10.42 -6.33 -5.63
C TYR A 107 11.52 -6.38 -6.69
N ASP A 108 11.49 -5.55 -7.73
CA ASP A 108 12.59 -5.43 -8.71
C ASP A 108 13.90 -4.98 -8.03
N ARG A 109 13.84 -4.20 -6.95
CA ARG A 109 14.99 -3.88 -6.09
C ARG A 109 15.42 -5.00 -5.14
N TYR A 110 14.49 -5.85 -4.68
CA TYR A 110 14.82 -6.98 -3.80
C TYR A 110 15.29 -8.23 -4.57
N CYS A 111 14.88 -8.41 -5.83
CA CYS A 111 15.37 -9.52 -6.67
C CYS A 111 16.78 -9.28 -7.24
N ASN A 112 17.41 -8.13 -6.97
CA ASN A 112 18.85 -7.93 -7.17
C ASN A 112 19.68 -8.19 -5.89
N CYS A 113 19.06 -8.66 -4.80
CA CYS A 113 19.78 -9.09 -3.58
C CYS A 113 19.50 -10.51 -3.11
N ASP A 114 18.53 -11.24 -3.68
CA ASP A 114 18.30 -12.67 -3.34
C ASP A 114 18.40 -13.61 -4.55
N VAL A 115 19.39 -13.37 -5.42
CA VAL A 115 19.97 -14.42 -6.30
C VAL A 115 21.50 -14.34 -6.28
N ILE A 116 22.11 -14.22 -5.10
CA ILE A 116 23.50 -14.62 -4.88
C ILE A 116 23.58 -15.30 -3.51
N HIS A 117 23.97 -16.59 -3.52
CA HIS A 117 24.01 -17.57 -2.43
C HIS A 117 22.64 -18.09 -1.97
N ASN A 118 22.32 -19.38 -2.12
CA ASN A 118 23.17 -20.57 -2.06
C ASN A 118 22.68 -21.66 -3.03
#